data_AF-A0A1L9QKT2-F1
#
_entry.id   AF-A0A1L9QKT2-F1
#
_cell.length_a   1.000
_cell.length_b   1.000
_cell.length_c   1.000
_cell.angle_alpha   90.00
_cell.angle_beta   90.00
_cell.angle_gamma   90.00
#
_symmetry.space_group_name_H-M   'P 1'
#
loop_
_entity.id
_entity.type
_entity.pdbx_description
1 polymer ?
#
loop_
_entity_poly.entity_id
_entity_poly.type
_entity_poly.pdbx_seq_one_letter_code
_entity_poly.pdbx_strand_id
1 'polypeptide(L)'
;MVDGSVDLIGNGFFDFFPGQGLFLDLDGTTSNAGTVVSKTPFTFNPGQIVELSFDLLGQNPGRTQNNNLTVSLGSLFEETFSVLDPGLITRQFTVEELTTANLIFDHTGGDDGGLVLDDVRLAIRKPSKSVPEPSSILGLLAFGALGFRSLRQRKPC
;
A
#
# COMPACT_ATOMS: atom_id res chain seq x y z
N MET A 1 -11.52 12.79 12.52
CA MET A 1 -12.52 12.23 13.43
C MET A 1 -13.84 12.85 13.09
N VAL A 2 -14.77 12.04 12.59
CA VAL A 2 -16.16 12.45 12.34
C VAL A 2 -17.15 11.74 13.27
N ASP A 3 -16.72 10.64 13.90
CA ASP A 3 -17.43 9.93 14.95
C ASP A 3 -16.42 9.23 15.88
N GLY A 4 -16.88 8.85 17.09
CA GLY A 4 -16.12 8.07 18.06
C GLY A 4 -14.91 8.74 18.69
N SER A 5 -14.11 7.92 19.38
CA SER A 5 -12.83 8.28 19.97
C SER A 5 -11.69 7.48 19.36
N VAL A 6 -10.50 8.08 19.37
CA VAL A 6 -9.23 7.40 19.11
C VAL A 6 -8.24 7.84 20.18
N ASP A 7 -7.28 6.98 20.49
CA ASP A 7 -6.18 7.32 21.39
C ASP A 7 -4.84 7.24 20.67
N LEU A 8 -3.96 8.19 20.98
CA LEU A 8 -2.56 8.10 20.57
C LEU A 8 -1.81 7.32 21.66
N ILE A 9 -1.34 6.14 21.32
CA ILE A 9 -0.66 5.21 22.24
C ILE A 9 0.76 4.91 21.75
N GLY A 10 1.56 4.26 22.59
CA GLY A 10 2.96 3.91 22.31
C GLY A 10 3.95 4.74 23.11
N ASN A 11 5.25 4.60 22.81
CA ASN A 11 6.35 5.26 23.53
C ASN A 11 6.26 5.17 25.07
N GLY A 12 5.89 4.00 25.60
CA GLY A 12 5.74 3.73 27.04
C GLY A 12 4.39 4.10 27.67
N PHE A 13 3.45 4.73 26.93
CA PHE A 13 2.08 4.97 27.38
C PHE A 13 1.12 4.03 26.64
N PHE A 14 0.52 3.07 27.35
CA PHE A 14 -0.30 2.00 26.74
C PHE A 14 0.43 1.32 25.56
N ASP A 15 1.74 1.09 25.74
CA ASP A 15 2.61 0.59 24.69
C ASP A 15 2.57 -0.94 24.64
N PHE A 16 1.56 -1.44 23.94
CA PHE A 16 1.38 -2.87 23.68
C PHE A 16 2.27 -3.40 22.54
N PHE A 17 2.92 -2.48 21.82
CA PHE A 17 3.74 -2.72 20.64
C PHE A 17 5.12 -2.07 20.78
N PRO A 18 5.89 -2.45 21.82
CA PRO A 18 7.08 -1.70 22.23
C PRO A 18 8.14 -1.63 21.14
N GLY A 19 8.72 -0.43 21.01
CA GLY A 19 9.80 -0.15 20.05
C GLY A 19 9.33 0.20 18.63
N GLN A 20 8.02 0.25 18.37
CA GLN A 20 7.49 0.64 17.05
C GLN A 20 7.08 2.13 16.97
N GLY A 21 7.10 2.89 18.07
CA GLY A 21 6.83 4.33 18.08
C GLY A 21 5.47 4.72 18.64
N LEU A 22 4.76 5.63 17.95
CA LEU A 22 3.42 6.08 18.29
C LEU A 22 2.43 5.55 17.25
N PHE A 23 1.25 5.16 17.69
CA PHE A 23 0.21 4.63 16.82
C PHE A 23 -1.15 5.12 17.27
N LEU A 24 -2.13 5.02 16.37
CA LEU A 24 -3.51 5.39 16.66
C LEU A 24 -4.34 4.15 17.01
N ASP A 25 -4.79 4.03 18.25
CA ASP A 25 -5.82 3.06 18.66
C ASP A 25 -7.19 3.56 18.16
N LEU A 26 -7.83 2.75 17.32
CA LEU A 26 -9.06 3.15 16.64
C LEU A 26 -10.35 2.93 17.45
N ASP A 27 -10.33 2.27 18.61
CA ASP A 27 -11.53 2.15 19.46
C ASP A 27 -11.57 3.27 20.53
N GLY A 28 -10.38 3.66 21.00
CA GLY A 28 -10.20 4.71 22.00
C GLY A 28 -10.80 4.37 23.37
N THR A 29 -10.73 5.32 24.30
CA THR A 29 -11.06 5.11 25.73
C THR A 29 -12.54 5.29 26.07
N THR A 30 -13.39 5.64 25.10
CA THR A 30 -14.83 5.87 25.35
C THR A 30 -15.73 4.68 25.01
N SER A 31 -15.15 3.57 24.52
CA SER A 31 -15.90 2.43 23.98
C SER A 31 -16.82 2.79 22.82
N ASN A 32 -16.48 3.85 22.09
CA ASN A 32 -17.13 4.25 20.86
C ASN A 32 -16.07 4.40 19.77
N ALA A 33 -16.03 3.41 18.87
CA ALA A 33 -15.03 3.29 17.84
C ALA A 33 -14.95 4.52 16.94
N GLY A 34 -13.71 4.92 16.63
CA GLY A 34 -13.41 6.09 15.84
C GLY A 34 -13.59 5.89 14.35
N THR A 35 -14.19 6.89 13.70
CA THR A 35 -14.12 7.06 12.24
C THR A 35 -13.14 8.19 11.90
N VAL A 36 -12.00 7.82 11.31
CA VAL A 36 -10.98 8.75 10.84
C VAL A 36 -11.18 9.02 9.36
N VAL A 37 -11.25 10.29 8.99
CA VAL A 37 -11.47 10.74 7.61
C VAL A 37 -10.39 11.76 7.25
N SER A 38 -9.82 11.64 6.05
CA SER A 38 -8.89 12.65 5.54
C SER A 38 -9.56 14.02 5.51
N LYS A 39 -8.89 15.05 6.03
CA LYS A 39 -9.46 16.40 6.12
C LYS A 39 -9.79 16.99 4.75
N THR A 40 -8.95 16.71 3.77
CA THR A 40 -9.13 17.11 2.37
C THR A 40 -9.44 15.89 1.52
N PRO A 41 -10.39 15.99 0.58
CA PRO A 41 -10.61 14.93 -0.40
C PRO A 41 -9.43 14.88 -1.37
N PHE A 42 -9.17 13.69 -1.88
CA PHE A 42 -8.22 13.44 -2.95
C PHE A 42 -8.96 13.36 -4.28
N THR A 43 -8.38 13.93 -5.33
CA THR A 43 -8.92 13.84 -6.70
C THR A 43 -7.99 13.00 -7.56
N PHE A 44 -8.56 12.01 -8.23
CA PHE A 44 -7.85 11.09 -9.10
C PHE A 44 -8.42 11.12 -10.51
N ASN A 45 -7.55 11.12 -11.51
CA ASN A 45 -7.93 11.12 -12.92
C ASN A 45 -7.97 9.69 -13.49
N PRO A 46 -8.83 9.44 -14.49
CA PRO A 46 -8.83 8.18 -15.23
C PRO A 46 -7.43 7.77 -15.70
N GLY A 47 -7.12 6.48 -15.57
CA GLY A 47 -5.85 5.87 -15.97
C GLY A 47 -4.72 6.01 -14.94
N GLN A 48 -4.94 6.68 -13.82
CA GLN A 48 -3.97 6.66 -12.71
C GLN A 48 -4.01 5.31 -11.98
N ILE A 49 -2.83 4.82 -11.61
CA ILE A 49 -2.71 3.70 -10.66
C ILE A 49 -2.47 4.33 -9.29
N VAL A 50 -3.38 4.10 -8.36
CA VAL A 50 -3.29 4.58 -6.99
C VAL A 50 -2.82 3.43 -6.11
N GLU A 51 -1.90 3.72 -5.21
CA GLU A 51 -1.49 2.81 -4.15
C GLU A 51 -1.86 3.40 -2.78
N LEU A 52 -2.58 2.59 -2.00
CA LEU A 52 -2.82 2.81 -0.58
C LEU A 52 -1.95 1.84 0.21
N SER A 53 -1.23 2.35 1.21
CA SER A 53 -0.52 1.53 2.19
C SER A 53 -0.71 2.06 3.61
N PHE A 54 -0.71 1.17 4.58
CA PHE A 54 -0.73 1.51 6.01
C PHE A 54 -0.26 0.31 6.83
N ASP A 55 0.26 0.58 8.01
CA ASP A 55 0.53 -0.45 9.00
C ASP A 55 -0.70 -0.66 9.87
N LEU A 56 -1.15 -1.92 9.94
CA LEU A 56 -2.23 -2.35 10.80
C LEU A 56 -1.67 -3.31 11.84
N LEU A 57 -1.77 -2.95 13.11
CA LEU A 57 -1.42 -3.84 14.21
C LEU A 57 -2.70 -4.38 14.86
N GLY A 58 -2.52 -5.51 15.55
CA GLY A 58 -3.61 -6.15 16.28
C GLY A 58 -4.13 -5.29 17.44
N GLN A 59 -4.99 -5.88 18.25
CA GLN A 59 -5.57 -5.20 19.40
C GLN A 59 -4.77 -5.38 20.69
N ASN A 60 -5.14 -4.58 21.70
CA ASN A 60 -4.54 -4.61 23.03
C ASN A 60 -4.61 -6.02 23.65
N PRO A 61 -3.52 -6.55 24.24
CA PRO A 61 -3.50 -7.84 24.92
C PRO A 61 -4.56 -7.92 26.02
N GLY A 62 -5.37 -8.98 26.02
CA GLY A 62 -6.46 -9.17 26.97
C GLY A 62 -7.85 -8.80 26.43
N ARG A 63 -7.93 -8.21 25.25
CA ARG A 63 -9.19 -8.05 24.51
C ARG A 63 -9.48 -9.28 23.66
N THR A 64 -10.74 -9.66 23.57
CA THR A 64 -11.20 -10.83 22.80
C THR A 64 -12.31 -10.49 21.81
N GLN A 65 -12.72 -9.21 21.71
CA GLN A 65 -13.69 -8.82 20.70
C GLN A 65 -13.09 -8.92 19.30
N ASN A 66 -13.96 -9.17 18.33
CA ASN A 66 -13.60 -9.14 16.93
C ASN A 66 -13.76 -7.70 16.44
N ASN A 67 -12.67 -6.98 16.46
CA ASN A 67 -12.58 -5.64 15.88
C ASN A 67 -12.41 -5.74 14.37
N ASN A 68 -13.18 -4.93 13.62
CA ASN A 68 -12.99 -4.79 12.18
C ASN A 68 -12.76 -3.34 11.81
N LEU A 69 -11.96 -3.12 10.78
CA LEU A 69 -11.65 -1.82 10.19
C LEU A 69 -12.04 -1.82 8.72
N THR A 70 -13.07 -1.07 8.37
CA THR A 70 -13.42 -0.82 6.97
C THR A 70 -12.64 0.38 6.47
N VAL A 71 -11.82 0.18 5.43
CA VAL A 71 -11.05 1.24 4.79
C VAL A 71 -11.64 1.51 3.42
N SER A 72 -11.97 2.77 3.13
CA SER A 72 -12.61 3.15 1.87
C SER A 72 -12.07 4.44 1.26
N LEU A 73 -12.18 4.53 -0.07
CA LEU A 73 -11.78 5.69 -0.87
C LEU A 73 -12.80 5.91 -2.00
N GLY A 74 -13.98 6.38 -1.62
CA GLY A 74 -15.09 6.57 -2.56
C GLY A 74 -15.45 5.27 -3.28
N SER A 75 -15.62 5.31 -4.60
CA SER A 75 -15.88 4.11 -5.42
C SER A 75 -14.63 3.33 -5.81
N LEU A 76 -13.42 3.82 -5.49
CA LEU A 76 -12.17 3.20 -5.94
C LEU A 76 -11.75 2.00 -5.10
N PHE A 77 -12.12 2.01 -3.82
CA PHE A 77 -11.64 1.02 -2.86
C PHE A 77 -12.59 0.94 -1.66
N GLU A 78 -12.90 -0.28 -1.26
CA GLU A 78 -13.52 -0.61 0.02
C GLU A 78 -13.06 -2.02 0.42
N GLU A 79 -12.45 -2.16 1.58
CA GLU A 79 -12.02 -3.45 2.12
C GLU A 79 -12.14 -3.43 3.64
N THR A 80 -12.48 -4.57 4.23
CA THR A 80 -12.55 -4.72 5.68
C THR A 80 -11.44 -5.62 6.18
N PHE A 81 -10.70 -5.12 7.16
CA PHE A 81 -9.59 -5.80 7.83
C PHE A 81 -9.98 -6.15 9.26
N SER A 82 -9.30 -7.15 9.81
CA SER A 82 -9.53 -7.64 11.17
C SER A 82 -8.21 -7.79 11.92
N VAL A 83 -8.29 -8.22 13.18
CA VAL A 83 -7.12 -8.59 13.99
C VAL A 83 -6.25 -9.70 13.36
N LEU A 84 -6.79 -10.44 12.38
CA LEU A 84 -6.09 -11.51 11.65
C LEU A 84 -5.24 -10.98 10.49
N ASP A 85 -5.30 -9.69 10.20
CA ASP A 85 -4.61 -9.05 9.09
C ASP A 85 -3.44 -8.13 9.53
N PRO A 86 -2.62 -8.48 10.55
CA PRO A 86 -1.59 -7.57 11.02
C PRO A 86 -0.44 -7.43 10.02
N GLY A 87 0.18 -6.25 10.01
CA GLY A 87 1.36 -5.90 9.24
C GLY A 87 1.11 -4.79 8.23
N LEU A 88 2.06 -4.65 7.30
CA LEU A 88 1.98 -3.70 6.21
C LEU A 88 0.92 -4.13 5.20
N ILE A 89 -0.16 -3.36 5.12
CA ILE A 89 -1.17 -3.50 4.08
C ILE A 89 -0.77 -2.64 2.89
N THR A 90 -0.84 -3.21 1.69
CA THR A 90 -0.65 -2.47 0.43
C THR A 90 -1.69 -2.92 -0.59
N ARG A 91 -2.37 -1.95 -1.21
CA ARG A 91 -3.38 -2.16 -2.24
C ARG A 91 -3.13 -1.21 -3.39
N GLN A 92 -3.27 -1.73 -4.62
CA GLN A 92 -3.20 -0.94 -5.84
C GLN A 92 -4.50 -1.10 -6.61
N PHE A 93 -5.02 0.01 -7.13
CA PHE A 93 -6.23 0.04 -7.95
C PHE A 93 -6.08 1.07 -9.07
N THR A 94 -6.70 0.76 -10.20
CA THR A 94 -6.72 1.63 -11.38
C THR A 94 -7.97 2.48 -11.34
N VAL A 95 -7.80 3.78 -11.60
CA VAL A 95 -8.89 4.75 -11.63
C VAL A 95 -9.54 4.71 -13.01
N GLU A 96 -10.82 4.31 -13.08
CA GLU A 96 -11.56 4.22 -14.35
C GLU A 96 -12.25 5.54 -14.72
N GLU A 97 -12.73 6.28 -13.72
CA GLU A 97 -13.45 7.54 -13.87
C GLU A 97 -12.85 8.62 -12.96
N LEU A 98 -13.13 9.90 -13.26
CA LEU A 98 -12.71 11.01 -12.40
C LEU A 98 -13.38 10.85 -11.03
N THR A 99 -12.57 10.59 -10.00
CA THR A 99 -13.07 10.37 -8.64
C THR A 99 -12.51 11.42 -7.70
N THR A 100 -13.38 12.04 -6.91
CA THR A 100 -12.99 12.86 -5.75
C THR A 100 -13.59 12.25 -4.49
N ALA A 101 -12.74 11.83 -3.56
CA ALA A 101 -13.16 11.12 -2.35
C ALA A 101 -12.22 11.37 -1.17
N ASN A 102 -12.75 11.25 0.03
CA ASN A 102 -11.94 11.19 1.25
C ASN A 102 -11.47 9.75 1.49
N LEU A 103 -10.29 9.60 2.10
CA LEU A 103 -9.86 8.32 2.65
C LEU A 103 -10.49 8.16 4.03
N ILE A 104 -11.16 7.03 4.26
CA ILE A 104 -11.89 6.73 5.48
C ILE A 104 -11.34 5.46 6.09
N PHE A 105 -11.11 5.51 7.40
CA PHE A 105 -10.83 4.38 8.28
C PHE A 105 -11.98 4.32 9.29
N ASP A 106 -12.87 3.37 9.12
CA ASP A 106 -14.07 3.21 9.93
C ASP A 106 -13.96 1.94 10.76
N HIS A 107 -13.62 2.13 12.04
CA HIS A 107 -13.49 1.02 12.97
C HIS A 107 -14.86 0.65 13.53
N THR A 108 -15.16 -0.65 13.51
CA THR A 108 -16.29 -1.23 14.23
C THR A 108 -15.75 -1.89 15.48
N GLY A 109 -16.00 -1.25 16.61
CA GLY A 109 -15.61 -1.68 17.94
C GLY A 109 -16.72 -1.36 18.94
N GLY A 110 -16.35 -1.22 20.20
CA GLY A 110 -17.28 -1.13 21.32
C GLY A 110 -16.67 -1.56 22.64
N ASP A 111 -15.35 -1.75 22.67
CA ASP A 111 -14.56 -1.76 23.88
C ASP A 111 -13.49 -0.68 23.83
N ASP A 112 -12.54 -0.74 24.74
CA ASP A 112 -11.42 0.18 24.88
C ASP A 112 -10.11 -0.47 24.41
N GLY A 113 -10.16 -1.28 23.35
CA GLY A 113 -8.96 -1.78 22.69
C GLY A 113 -9.19 -2.22 21.25
N GLY A 114 -8.97 -1.28 20.33
CA GLY A 114 -9.18 -1.47 18.89
C GLY A 114 -7.96 -1.96 18.14
N LEU A 115 -8.16 -2.07 16.82
CA LEU A 115 -7.04 -2.19 15.88
C LEU A 115 -6.23 -0.89 15.88
N VAL A 116 -4.93 -1.04 15.68
CA VAL A 116 -3.98 0.06 15.79
C VAL A 116 -3.43 0.41 14.41
N LEU A 117 -3.47 1.69 14.05
CA LEU A 117 -3.13 2.20 12.71
C LEU A 117 -1.89 3.10 12.76
N ASP A 118 -0.99 2.93 11.80
CA ASP A 118 0.14 3.84 11.57
C ASP A 118 0.53 3.93 10.08
N ASP A 119 1.38 4.92 9.77
CA ASP A 119 2.15 5.03 8.53
C ASP A 119 1.29 5.04 7.24
N VAL A 120 0.10 5.62 7.32
CA VAL A 120 -0.86 5.74 6.20
C VAL A 120 -0.26 6.57 5.06
N ARG A 121 -0.21 5.98 3.86
CA ARG A 121 0.29 6.61 2.64
C ARG A 121 -0.65 6.34 1.48
N LEU A 122 -0.88 7.37 0.69
CA LEU A 122 -1.67 7.32 -0.54
C LEU A 122 -0.85 7.99 -1.65
N ALA A 123 -0.55 7.25 -2.71
CA ALA A 123 0.35 7.71 -3.77
C ALA A 123 -0.14 7.30 -5.15
N ILE A 124 0.11 8.16 -6.15
CA ILE A 124 -0.08 7.80 -7.56
C ILE A 124 1.21 7.14 -8.05
N ARG A 125 1.11 5.87 -8.46
CA ARG A 125 2.21 5.14 -9.10
C ARG A 125 2.39 5.65 -10.53
N LYS A 126 3.63 5.99 -10.86
CA LYS A 126 4.01 6.26 -12.25
C LYS A 126 4.29 4.92 -12.92
N PRO A 127 3.72 4.62 -14.10
CA PRO A 127 4.11 3.43 -14.83
C PRO A 127 5.62 3.50 -15.08
N SER A 128 6.32 2.39 -14.86
CA SER A 128 7.72 2.29 -15.24
C SER A 128 7.81 2.45 -16.75
N LYS A 129 8.61 3.40 -17.22
CA LYS A 129 8.90 3.54 -18.64
C LYS A 129 9.68 2.30 -19.05
N SER A 130 9.05 1.36 -19.76
CA SER A 130 9.80 0.26 -20.37
C SER A 130 10.83 0.88 -21.31
N VAL A 131 12.11 0.63 -21.05
CA VAL A 131 13.18 0.96 -21.99
C VAL A 131 13.14 -0.15 -23.05
N PRO A 132 12.84 0.15 -24.33
CA PRO A 132 12.93 -0.87 -25.37
C PRO A 132 14.37 -1.38 -25.43
N GLU A 133 14.57 -2.69 -25.30
CA GLU A 133 15.89 -3.26 -25.52
C GLU A 133 16.30 -2.97 -26.97
N PRO A 134 17.53 -2.46 -27.20
CA PRO A 134 17.98 -2.21 -28.56
C PRO A 134 18.05 -3.55 -29.30
N SER A 135 17.48 -3.61 -30.51
CA SER A 135 17.44 -4.78 -31.40
C SER A 135 18.82 -5.28 -31.86
N SER A 136 19.91 -4.84 -31.22
CA SER A 136 21.31 -5.10 -31.53
C SER A 136 21.76 -6.56 -31.39
N ILE A 137 20.97 -7.44 -30.76
CA ILE A 137 21.29 -8.88 -30.72
C ILE A 137 21.19 -9.54 -32.10
N LEU A 138 20.28 -9.10 -32.98
CA LEU A 138 20.24 -9.60 -34.37
C LEU A 138 21.32 -8.97 -35.28
N GLY A 139 21.72 -7.72 -35.00
CA GLY A 139 22.74 -7.02 -35.79
C GLY A 139 24.15 -7.59 -35.62
N LEU A 140 24.51 -8.04 -34.42
CA LEU A 140 25.86 -8.54 -34.12
C LEU A 140 26.12 -9.95 -34.68
N LEU A 141 25.08 -10.76 -34.83
CA LEU A 141 25.15 -12.10 -35.46
C LEU A 141 25.26 -12.04 -36.99
N ALA A 142 24.73 -11.00 -37.63
CA ALA A 142 24.78 -10.85 -39.09
C ALA A 142 26.18 -10.46 -39.63
N PHE A 143 27.00 -9.76 -38.85
CA PHE A 143 28.36 -9.37 -39.28
C PHE A 143 29.44 -10.44 -39.00
N GLY A 144 29.18 -11.44 -38.15
CA GLY A 144 30.12 -12.53 -37.87
C GLY A 144 30.24 -13.57 -39.00
N ALA A 145 29.22 -13.71 -39.85
CA ALA A 145 29.14 -14.79 -40.85
C ALA A 145 29.84 -14.48 -42.19
N LEU A 146 30.30 -13.25 -42.43
CA LEU A 146 30.97 -12.86 -43.69
C LEU A 146 32.50 -13.01 -43.65
N GLY A 147 33.11 -13.34 -42.50
CA GLY A 147 34.56 -13.37 -42.32
C GLY A 147 35.29 -14.67 -42.68
N PHE A 148 34.60 -15.80 -42.88
CA PHE A 148 35.26 -17.13 -42.96
C PHE A 148 35.57 -17.64 -44.38
N ARG A 149 35.37 -16.85 -45.44
CA ARG A 149 35.60 -17.32 -46.83
C ARG A 149 36.92 -16.92 -47.50
N SER A 150 37.86 -16.27 -46.80
CA SER A 150 39.10 -15.78 -47.44
C SER A 150 40.40 -16.52 -47.07
N LEU A 151 40.38 -17.52 -46.18
CA LEU A 151 41.61 -18.22 -45.76
C LEU A 151 41.59 -19.69 -46.14
N ARG A 152 41.47 -19.97 -47.43
CA ARG A 152 41.85 -21.27 -47.96
C ARG A 152 42.26 -21.15 -49.41
N GLN A 153 43.46 -20.63 -49.67
CA GLN A 153 44.34 -21.02 -50.78
C GLN A 153 45.69 -20.28 -50.68
N ARG A 154 46.71 -20.90 -50.07
CA ARG A 154 48.10 -20.87 -50.57
C ARG A 154 48.76 -22.21 -50.27
N LYS A 155 49.13 -22.92 -51.33
CA LYS A 155 49.84 -24.22 -51.31
C LYS A 155 51.34 -23.97 -51.02
N PRO A 156 52.06 -24.97 -50.47
CA PRO A 156 53.45 -24.84 -50.10
C PRO A 156 54.40 -25.09 -51.29
N CYS A 157 55.44 -24.27 -51.38
CA CYS A 157 56.78 -24.57 -51.93
C CYS A 157 57.79 -23.73 -51.14
#